data_AF-A0A9E1ML37-F1
#
_entry.id   AF-A0A9E1ML37-F1
#
_cell.length_a   1.000
_cell.length_b   1.000
_cell.length_c   1.000
_cell.angle_alpha   90.00
_cell.angle_beta   90.00
_cell.angle_gamma   90.00
#
_symmetry.space_group_name_H-M   'P 1'
#
loop_
_entity.id
_entity.type
_entity.pdbx_description
1 polymer ?
#
loop_
_entity_poly.entity_id
_entity_poly.type
_entity_poly.pdbx_seq_one_letter_code
_entity_poly.pdbx_strand_id
1 'polypeptide(L)'
;MFFYTTGDLLQSEAEALVNTVNCEGYMGKGIAYQFKLQFPANNIDYIKACRNGDLVPGKLHYYREHGKIIINFPTKNKWREKSKTEYIESGLVELIHLIEYLDIKSIAIPPLGSGNGGLIWAEVKKIILDKLQHVARDVDIYIYEPSKSYSSVPTKEPKLSASALVLMEIKHYLGRFSKFRLQKTAYFVDLFSQKKYFNFVPHKYGPYDHSIDIVSKRIREFQQYHNTKSTEEAKAILYNKIVSDSVNNTIEELMPSIQKACIFVNSINSDHELECLSTICFLIEHLGDMTSEDIIHGFKEWSAEKSKRFTEDEILKGIEKLYVMGVIKKSLIGYNLVA
;
A
#
# COMPACT_ATOMS: atom_id res chain seq x y z
N MET A 1 33.79 -15.94 -5.98
CA MET A 1 33.14 -17.07 -6.70
C MET A 1 31.63 -16.83 -6.87
N PHE A 2 30.92 -17.49 -7.79
CA PHE A 2 29.44 -17.40 -7.83
C PHE A 2 28.79 -18.52 -6.99
N PHE A 3 27.83 -18.15 -6.16
CA PHE A 3 26.99 -19.07 -5.39
C PHE A 3 25.52 -18.85 -5.74
N TYR A 4 24.81 -19.90 -6.12
CA TYR A 4 23.38 -19.84 -6.41
C TYR A 4 22.59 -20.30 -5.20
N THR A 5 21.62 -19.50 -4.78
CA THR A 5 20.83 -19.80 -3.58
C THR A 5 19.39 -19.34 -3.72
N THR A 6 18.54 -19.81 -2.83
CA THR A 6 17.15 -19.36 -2.65
C THR A 6 16.93 -19.06 -1.19
N GLY A 7 16.13 -18.06 -0.85
CA GLY A 7 15.89 -17.69 0.54
C GLY A 7 15.69 -16.19 0.73
N ASP A 8 15.75 -15.76 1.99
CA ASP A 8 15.72 -14.35 2.33
C ASP A 8 17.12 -13.73 2.14
N LEU A 9 17.25 -12.84 1.15
CA LEU A 9 18.50 -12.11 0.87
C LEU A 9 18.96 -11.30 2.08
N LEU A 10 18.02 -10.82 2.90
CA LEU A 10 18.33 -9.97 4.04
C LEU A 10 18.99 -10.74 5.20
N GLN A 11 18.96 -12.07 5.16
CA GLN A 11 19.68 -12.96 6.08
C GLN A 11 21.04 -13.40 5.52
N SER A 12 21.47 -12.84 4.39
CA SER A 12 22.78 -13.19 3.83
C SER A 12 23.91 -12.72 4.74
N GLU A 13 24.88 -13.58 4.97
CA GLU A 13 26.12 -13.24 5.67
C GLU A 13 27.06 -12.37 4.83
N ALA A 14 26.76 -12.16 3.55
CA ALA A 14 27.52 -11.28 2.66
C ALA A 14 27.68 -9.86 3.24
N GLU A 15 28.83 -9.24 3.00
CA GLU A 15 29.16 -7.88 3.44
C GLU A 15 28.21 -6.84 2.84
N ALA A 16 27.93 -6.97 1.55
CA ALA A 16 27.05 -6.09 0.81
C ALA A 16 25.74 -6.77 0.37
N LEU A 17 24.63 -6.05 0.44
CA LEU A 17 23.30 -6.50 0.07
C LEU A 17 22.72 -5.57 -0.99
N VAL A 18 22.34 -6.12 -2.15
CA VAL A 18 21.72 -5.34 -3.22
C VAL A 18 20.22 -5.21 -3.00
N ASN A 19 19.75 -3.96 -2.93
CA ASN A 19 18.36 -3.58 -2.85
C ASN A 19 17.87 -3.02 -4.19
N THR A 20 16.87 -3.64 -4.82
CA THR A 20 16.30 -3.13 -6.08
C THR A 20 15.33 -1.98 -5.81
N VAL A 21 15.62 -0.77 -6.28
CA VAL A 21 14.83 0.45 -5.99
C VAL A 21 14.29 1.12 -7.25
N ASN A 22 13.50 2.19 -7.05
CA ASN A 22 13.18 3.19 -8.08
C ASN A 22 13.94 4.49 -7.81
N CYS A 23 13.76 5.51 -8.64
CA CYS A 23 14.41 6.81 -8.50
C CYS A 23 13.49 7.87 -7.85
N GLU A 24 12.26 7.51 -7.46
CA GLU A 24 11.27 8.44 -6.89
C GLU A 24 11.20 8.40 -5.35
N GLY A 25 12.10 7.65 -4.69
CA GLY A 25 12.13 7.60 -3.23
C GLY A 25 11.10 6.66 -2.59
N TYR A 26 10.47 5.74 -3.35
CA TYR A 26 9.42 4.87 -2.81
C TYR A 26 9.85 3.41 -2.59
N MET A 27 10.04 2.97 -1.34
CA MET A 27 10.20 1.54 -1.00
C MET A 27 8.87 0.90 -0.56
N GLY A 28 7.95 0.72 -1.51
CA GLY A 28 6.54 0.43 -1.22
C GLY A 28 6.14 -1.05 -1.18
N LYS A 29 6.83 -1.92 -1.94
CA LYS A 29 6.52 -3.36 -2.12
C LYS A 29 7.78 -4.18 -2.40
N GLY A 30 7.65 -5.51 -2.35
CA GLY A 30 8.72 -6.44 -2.71
C GLY A 30 9.95 -6.30 -1.79
N ILE A 31 11.11 -6.68 -2.30
CA ILE A 31 12.37 -6.67 -1.55
C ILE A 31 12.73 -5.26 -1.03
N ALA A 32 12.50 -4.20 -1.82
CA ALA A 32 12.73 -2.81 -1.38
C ALA A 32 12.00 -2.45 -0.10
N TYR A 33 10.75 -2.90 0.01
CA TYR A 33 9.99 -2.67 1.22
C TYR A 33 10.56 -3.43 2.42
N GLN A 34 11.07 -4.64 2.20
CA GLN A 34 11.75 -5.39 3.26
C GLN A 34 13.05 -4.71 3.69
N PHE A 35 13.84 -4.19 2.75
CA PHE A 35 15.00 -3.34 3.07
C PHE A 35 14.61 -2.10 3.87
N LYS A 36 13.50 -1.42 3.53
CA LYS A 36 13.02 -0.27 4.32
C LYS A 36 12.68 -0.66 5.77
N LEU A 37 12.10 -1.84 5.96
CA LEU A 37 11.73 -2.34 7.27
C LEU A 37 12.96 -2.73 8.10
N GLN A 38 13.99 -3.32 7.48
CA GLN A 38 15.19 -3.79 8.17
C GLN A 38 16.29 -2.74 8.32
N PHE A 39 16.43 -1.85 7.33
CA PHE A 39 17.46 -0.80 7.23
C PHE A 39 16.81 0.59 7.07
N PRO A 40 16.18 1.11 8.15
CA PRO A 40 15.44 2.35 8.09
C PRO A 40 16.32 3.59 7.87
N ALA A 41 17.59 3.60 8.31
CA ALA A 41 18.49 4.73 8.06
C ALA A 41 18.89 4.80 6.57
N ASN A 42 19.17 3.66 5.95
CA ASN A 42 19.35 3.55 4.50
C ASN A 42 18.15 4.11 3.74
N ASN A 43 16.91 3.79 4.15
CA ASN A 43 15.72 4.33 3.48
C ASN A 43 15.61 5.86 3.61
N ILE A 44 16.00 6.45 4.75
CA ILE A 44 16.00 7.90 4.91
C ILE A 44 17.01 8.55 3.95
N ASP A 45 18.21 7.97 3.85
CA ASP A 45 19.27 8.51 3.00
C ASP A 45 18.98 8.33 1.50
N TYR A 46 18.48 7.16 1.11
CA TYR A 46 17.96 6.89 -0.23
C TYR A 46 16.90 7.91 -0.68
N ILE A 47 15.96 8.29 0.20
CA ILE A 47 14.95 9.31 -0.12
C ILE A 47 15.62 10.67 -0.41
N LYS A 48 16.67 11.03 0.32
CA LYS A 48 17.43 12.28 0.06
C LYS A 48 18.13 12.20 -1.30
N ALA A 49 18.83 11.10 -1.58
CA ALA A 49 19.51 10.89 -2.85
C ALA A 49 18.54 10.97 -4.05
N CYS A 50 17.33 10.42 -3.92
CA CYS A 50 16.30 10.54 -4.96
C CYS A 50 15.83 11.99 -5.15
N ARG A 51 15.60 12.72 -4.04
CA ARG A 51 15.14 14.12 -4.08
C ARG A 51 16.17 15.07 -4.70
N ASN A 52 17.45 14.80 -4.49
CA ASN A 52 18.54 15.59 -5.05
C ASN A 52 18.82 15.26 -6.53
N GLY A 53 18.21 14.20 -7.08
CA GLY A 53 18.50 13.72 -8.43
C GLY A 53 19.81 12.93 -8.56
N ASP A 54 20.41 12.56 -7.42
CA ASP A 54 21.68 11.81 -7.38
C ASP A 54 21.48 10.35 -7.82
N LEU A 55 20.26 9.83 -7.70
CA LEU A 55 19.90 8.46 -8.04
C LEU A 55 19.05 8.37 -9.31
N VAL A 56 19.66 7.91 -10.39
CA VAL A 56 19.02 7.64 -11.70
C VAL A 56 19.46 6.26 -12.21
N PRO A 57 18.77 5.63 -13.18
CA PRO A 57 19.26 4.39 -13.77
C PRO A 57 20.70 4.51 -14.25
N GLY A 58 21.53 3.52 -13.91
CA GLY A 58 22.98 3.54 -14.18
C GLY A 58 23.83 4.22 -13.11
N LYS A 59 23.24 4.86 -12.09
CA LYS A 59 23.94 5.32 -10.88
C LYS A 59 23.48 4.52 -9.67
N LEU A 60 24.40 4.20 -8.77
CA LEU A 60 24.10 3.47 -7.54
C LEU A 60 24.21 4.39 -6.33
N HIS A 61 23.44 4.07 -5.29
CA HIS A 61 23.53 4.71 -3.98
C HIS A 61 23.78 3.64 -2.93
N TYR A 62 24.78 3.83 -2.07
CA TYR A 62 25.05 2.90 -0.97
C TYR A 62 24.95 3.56 0.39
N TYR A 63 24.63 2.77 1.40
CA TYR A 63 24.60 3.20 2.80
C TYR A 63 25.08 2.08 3.71
N ARG A 64 25.77 2.41 4.80
CA ARG A 64 26.23 1.43 5.80
C ARG A 64 25.27 1.43 7.00
N GLU A 65 24.65 0.29 7.29
CA GLU A 65 23.72 0.13 8.43
C GLU A 65 23.80 -1.29 8.97
N HIS A 66 23.80 -1.44 10.31
CA HIS A 66 23.88 -2.72 11.00
C HIS A 66 25.02 -3.65 10.51
N GLY A 67 26.19 -3.09 10.22
CA GLY A 67 27.36 -3.85 9.77
C GLY A 67 27.28 -4.36 8.32
N LYS A 68 26.25 -3.95 7.56
CA LYS A 68 26.09 -4.29 6.13
C LYS A 68 26.24 -3.05 5.25
N ILE A 69 26.71 -3.25 4.02
CA ILE A 69 26.67 -2.25 2.94
C ILE A 69 25.41 -2.49 2.12
N ILE A 70 24.45 -1.56 2.19
CA ILE A 70 23.21 -1.65 1.41
C ILE A 70 23.40 -0.90 0.10
N ILE A 71 23.37 -1.61 -1.02
CA ILE A 71 23.53 -1.03 -2.36
C ILE A 71 22.14 -0.91 -3.00
N ASN A 72 21.64 0.32 -3.11
CA ASN A 72 20.37 0.63 -3.74
C ASN A 72 20.57 0.73 -5.25
N PHE A 73 20.11 -0.31 -5.94
CA PHE A 73 20.24 -0.51 -7.38
C PHE A 73 18.96 -0.09 -8.10
N PRO A 74 18.95 1.02 -8.86
CA PRO A 74 17.77 1.45 -9.59
C PRO A 74 17.43 0.48 -10.71
N THR A 75 16.35 -0.28 -10.51
CA THR A 75 15.81 -1.17 -11.55
C THR A 75 14.60 -0.55 -12.26
N LYS A 76 14.15 0.61 -11.81
CA LYS A 76 13.06 1.39 -12.40
C LYS A 76 13.37 2.87 -12.26
N ASN A 77 12.95 3.68 -13.22
CA ASN A 77 12.93 5.12 -13.05
C ASN A 77 11.77 5.51 -12.11
N LYS A 78 10.53 5.25 -12.56
CA LYS A 78 9.32 5.45 -11.74
C LYS A 78 8.79 4.15 -11.15
N TRP A 79 8.21 4.21 -9.96
CA TRP A 79 7.78 2.99 -9.26
C TRP A 79 6.60 2.26 -9.95
N ARG A 80 5.77 3.01 -10.69
CA ARG A 80 4.62 2.46 -11.47
C ARG A 80 5.04 1.85 -12.81
N GLU A 81 6.22 2.19 -13.32
CA GLU A 81 6.71 1.73 -14.62
C GLU A 81 7.35 0.33 -14.53
N LYS A 82 7.57 -0.31 -15.68
CA LYS A 82 8.31 -1.57 -15.78
C LYS A 82 9.82 -1.33 -15.70
N SER A 83 10.55 -2.39 -15.35
CA SER A 83 12.01 -2.37 -15.44
C SER A 83 12.43 -2.52 -16.90
N LYS A 84 13.68 -2.16 -17.21
CA LYS A 84 14.26 -2.30 -18.53
C LYS A 84 15.64 -2.93 -18.43
N THR A 85 16.01 -3.72 -19.43
CA THR A 85 17.32 -4.37 -19.51
C THR A 85 18.47 -3.36 -19.45
N GLU A 86 18.32 -2.21 -20.11
CA GLU A 86 19.31 -1.10 -20.10
C GLU A 86 19.63 -0.59 -18.68
N TYR A 87 18.67 -0.63 -17.75
CA TYR A 87 18.88 -0.23 -16.36
C TYR A 87 19.74 -1.24 -15.60
N ILE A 88 19.59 -2.53 -15.94
CA ILE A 88 20.36 -3.61 -15.32
C ILE A 88 21.80 -3.57 -15.82
N GLU A 89 21.98 -3.41 -17.14
CA GLU A 89 23.31 -3.37 -17.74
C GLU A 89 24.13 -2.20 -17.23
N SER A 90 23.56 -0.99 -17.25
CA SER A 90 24.22 0.22 -16.76
C SER A 90 24.48 0.15 -15.26
N GLY A 91 23.52 -0.31 -14.46
CA GLY A 91 23.70 -0.46 -13.01
C GLY A 91 24.76 -1.51 -12.64
N LEU A 92 24.92 -2.58 -13.42
CA LEU A 92 25.97 -3.58 -13.19
C LEU A 92 27.37 -3.04 -13.50
N VAL A 93 27.51 -2.15 -14.48
CA VAL A 93 28.79 -1.45 -14.74
C VAL A 93 29.17 -0.62 -13.52
N GLU A 94 28.24 0.17 -13.00
CA GLU A 94 28.46 0.96 -11.79
C GLU A 94 28.71 0.08 -10.55
N LEU A 95 28.05 -1.08 -10.47
CA LEU A 95 28.25 -2.02 -9.37
C LEU A 95 29.69 -2.53 -9.29
N ILE A 96 30.32 -2.80 -10.44
CA ILE A 96 31.72 -3.25 -10.50
C ILE A 96 32.63 -2.17 -9.91
N HIS A 97 32.47 -0.92 -10.35
CA HIS A 97 33.23 0.21 -9.81
C HIS A 97 33.04 0.38 -8.31
N LEU A 98 31.80 0.22 -7.83
CA LEU A 98 31.49 0.36 -6.42
C LEU A 98 32.07 -0.78 -5.56
N ILE A 99 32.08 -2.01 -6.08
CA ILE A 99 32.71 -3.16 -5.42
C ILE A 99 34.20 -2.92 -5.20
N GLU A 100 34.90 -2.43 -6.23
CA GLU A 100 36.32 -2.09 -6.14
C GLU A 100 36.57 -0.91 -5.19
N TYR A 101 35.80 0.16 -5.33
CA TYR A 101 35.95 1.38 -4.53
C TYR A 101 35.75 1.14 -3.02
N LEU A 102 34.80 0.27 -2.65
CA LEU A 102 34.49 -0.06 -1.26
C LEU A 102 35.22 -1.29 -0.74
N ASP A 103 36.06 -1.92 -1.57
CA ASP A 103 36.78 -3.17 -1.29
C ASP A 103 35.88 -4.32 -0.80
N ILE A 104 34.70 -4.47 -1.41
CA ILE A 104 33.68 -5.44 -1.00
C ILE A 104 34.16 -6.87 -1.26
N LYS A 105 34.18 -7.71 -0.23
CA LYS A 105 34.63 -9.12 -0.36
C LYS A 105 33.51 -10.11 -0.62
N SER A 106 32.28 -9.77 -0.25
CA SER A 106 31.11 -10.60 -0.54
C SER A 106 29.85 -9.77 -0.75
N ILE A 107 29.03 -10.18 -1.73
CA ILE A 107 27.82 -9.45 -2.12
C ILE A 107 26.66 -10.41 -2.43
N ALA A 108 25.47 -10.08 -1.93
CA ALA A 108 24.22 -10.76 -2.24
C ALA A 108 23.38 -9.97 -3.24
N ILE A 109 22.98 -10.61 -4.34
CA ILE A 109 22.26 -9.99 -5.46
C ILE A 109 20.91 -10.69 -5.67
N PRO A 110 19.77 -9.97 -5.64
CA PRO A 110 18.45 -10.52 -5.92
C PRO A 110 18.17 -10.62 -7.44
N PRO A 111 17.01 -11.17 -7.85
CA PRO A 111 16.57 -11.17 -9.25
C PRO A 111 16.25 -9.76 -9.77
N LEU A 112 17.27 -9.06 -10.26
CA LEU A 112 17.19 -7.65 -10.66
C LEU A 112 16.06 -7.44 -11.69
N GLY A 113 15.09 -6.58 -11.39
CA GLY A 113 14.00 -6.23 -12.29
C GLY A 113 13.04 -7.37 -12.69
N SER A 114 13.24 -8.61 -12.24
CA SER A 114 12.49 -9.78 -12.76
C SER A 114 11.14 -10.04 -12.06
N GLY A 115 10.96 -9.54 -10.83
CA GLY A 115 9.68 -9.60 -10.11
C GLY A 115 8.73 -8.46 -10.48
N ASN A 116 8.63 -7.45 -9.62
CA ASN A 116 7.78 -6.27 -9.86
C ASN A 116 8.16 -5.47 -11.12
N GLY A 117 9.37 -5.68 -11.66
CA GLY A 117 9.86 -5.05 -12.88
C GLY A 117 9.43 -5.75 -14.17
N GLY A 118 9.13 -7.05 -14.12
CA GLY A 118 8.64 -7.84 -15.24
C GLY A 118 9.68 -8.32 -16.26
N LEU A 119 10.98 -8.21 -15.96
CA LEU A 119 12.03 -8.80 -16.81
C LEU A 119 12.06 -10.33 -16.70
N ILE A 120 12.53 -11.01 -17.73
CA ILE A 120 12.67 -12.46 -17.74
C ILE A 120 13.94 -12.82 -16.97
N TRP A 121 13.79 -13.58 -15.88
CA TRP A 121 14.92 -13.91 -15.00
C TRP A 121 16.08 -14.60 -15.72
N ALA A 122 15.80 -15.52 -16.64
CA ALA A 122 16.85 -16.22 -17.38
C ALA A 122 17.75 -15.27 -18.17
N GLU A 123 17.18 -14.21 -18.75
CA GLU A 123 17.93 -13.17 -19.49
C GLU A 123 18.73 -12.29 -18.54
N VAL A 124 18.11 -11.82 -17.45
CA VAL A 124 18.78 -11.02 -16.42
C VAL A 124 19.94 -11.78 -15.78
N LYS A 125 19.75 -13.06 -15.46
CA LYS A 125 20.79 -13.93 -14.88
C LYS A 125 22.00 -14.00 -15.81
N LYS A 126 21.78 -14.18 -17.11
CA LYS A 126 22.87 -14.18 -18.10
C LYS A 126 23.66 -12.86 -18.07
N ILE A 127 22.98 -11.72 -18.06
CA ILE A 127 23.62 -10.39 -18.00
C ILE A 127 24.45 -10.22 -16.72
N ILE A 128 23.93 -10.65 -15.57
CA ILE A 128 24.66 -10.60 -14.28
C ILE A 128 25.95 -11.41 -14.37
N LEU A 129 25.86 -12.65 -14.88
CA LEU A 129 27.02 -13.54 -14.98
C LEU A 129 28.06 -12.99 -15.96
N ASP A 130 27.63 -12.54 -17.14
CA ASP A 130 28.51 -12.00 -18.18
C ASP A 130 29.27 -10.76 -17.69
N LYS A 131 28.62 -9.88 -16.93
CA LYS A 131 29.23 -8.65 -16.39
C LYS A 131 30.13 -8.90 -15.18
N LEU A 132 29.71 -9.76 -14.25
CA LEU A 132 30.40 -9.94 -12.97
C LEU A 132 31.43 -11.06 -12.95
N GLN A 133 31.59 -11.84 -14.03
CA GLN A 133 32.54 -12.96 -14.09
C GLN A 133 33.98 -12.60 -13.72
N HIS A 134 34.43 -11.39 -14.05
CA HIS A 134 35.78 -10.93 -13.72
C HIS A 134 35.92 -10.64 -12.22
N VAL A 135 34.92 -9.97 -11.64
CA VAL A 135 34.85 -9.64 -10.22
C VAL A 135 34.69 -10.90 -9.35
N ALA A 136 33.99 -11.91 -9.86
CA ALA A 136 33.75 -13.18 -9.16
C ALA A 136 35.02 -14.01 -8.90
N ARG A 137 36.20 -13.58 -9.38
CA ARG A 137 37.49 -14.21 -9.06
C ARG A 137 37.94 -13.90 -7.64
N ASP A 138 37.69 -12.69 -7.18
CA ASP A 138 38.19 -12.15 -5.91
C ASP A 138 37.06 -11.84 -4.91
N VAL A 139 35.81 -11.82 -5.37
CA VAL A 139 34.62 -11.49 -4.58
C VAL A 139 33.63 -12.65 -4.61
N ASP A 140 33.06 -12.97 -3.45
CA ASP A 140 31.99 -13.95 -3.33
C ASP A 140 30.62 -13.35 -3.65
N ILE A 141 30.03 -13.80 -4.76
CA ILE A 141 28.79 -13.27 -5.30
C ILE A 141 27.67 -14.30 -5.12
N TYR A 142 26.76 -14.01 -4.20
CA TYR A 142 25.58 -14.82 -3.90
C TYR A 142 24.40 -14.35 -4.75
N ILE A 143 24.02 -15.15 -5.74
CA ILE A 143 22.87 -14.91 -6.60
C ILE A 143 21.64 -15.58 -6.01
N TYR A 144 20.70 -14.77 -5.51
CA TYR A 144 19.41 -15.24 -5.03
C TYR A 144 18.46 -15.42 -6.21
N GLU A 145 17.99 -16.65 -6.41
CA GLU A 145 17.02 -16.97 -7.45
C GLU A 145 15.58 -16.61 -7.03
N PRO A 146 14.66 -16.36 -7.97
CA PRO A 146 13.27 -16.07 -7.65
C PRO A 146 12.63 -17.20 -6.84
N SER A 147 12.30 -16.92 -5.58
CA SER A 147 11.55 -17.82 -4.70
C SER A 147 10.26 -17.15 -4.21
N LYS A 148 9.35 -17.93 -3.59
CA LYS A 148 8.13 -17.37 -2.98
C LYS A 148 8.49 -16.29 -1.94
N SER A 149 7.62 -15.30 -1.81
CA SER A 149 7.83 -14.04 -1.09
C SER A 149 8.22 -14.23 0.39
N TYR A 150 9.42 -13.79 0.75
CA TYR A 150 9.83 -13.60 2.16
C TYR A 150 9.38 -12.22 2.66
N SER A 151 8.89 -12.18 3.90
CA SER A 151 8.50 -10.95 4.59
C SER A 151 9.42 -10.72 5.80
N SER A 152 10.20 -9.64 5.75
CA SER A 152 10.95 -9.14 6.90
C SER A 152 10.00 -8.56 7.94
N VAL A 153 10.41 -8.67 9.20
CA VAL A 153 9.76 -8.03 10.33
C VAL A 153 10.28 -6.60 10.44
N PRO A 154 9.42 -5.58 10.63
CA PRO A 154 9.86 -4.21 10.89
C PRO A 154 10.86 -4.12 12.06
N THR A 155 11.98 -3.40 11.90
CA THR A 155 12.93 -3.17 13.01
C THR A 155 12.57 -1.96 13.87
N LYS A 156 11.79 -1.02 13.31
CA LYS A 156 11.22 0.12 14.04
C LYS A 156 9.72 -0.05 14.14
N GLU A 157 9.19 0.23 15.34
CA GLU A 157 7.76 0.21 15.59
C GLU A 157 7.04 1.27 14.73
N PRO A 158 6.02 0.89 13.94
CA PRO A 158 5.24 1.84 13.15
C PRO A 158 4.45 2.80 14.05
N LYS A 159 4.53 4.10 13.76
CA LYS A 159 3.72 5.11 14.45
C LYS A 159 2.28 5.09 13.92
N LEU A 160 1.35 4.79 14.81
CA LEU A 160 -0.10 4.77 14.60
C LEU A 160 -0.78 5.81 15.50
N SER A 161 -2.00 6.21 15.15
CA SER A 161 -2.83 7.18 15.88
C SER A 161 -4.25 6.64 16.07
N ALA A 162 -5.17 7.46 16.61
CA ALA A 162 -6.58 7.10 16.80
C ALA A 162 -7.26 6.52 15.53
N SER A 163 -6.89 7.00 14.33
CA SER A 163 -7.48 6.50 13.08
C SER A 163 -7.17 5.03 12.82
N ALA A 164 -6.04 4.52 13.34
CA ALA A 164 -5.74 3.10 13.29
C ALA A 164 -6.68 2.29 14.19
N LEU A 165 -7.00 2.79 15.39
CA LEU A 165 -7.98 2.16 16.29
C LEU A 165 -9.38 2.16 15.65
N VAL A 166 -9.81 3.27 15.05
CA VAL A 166 -11.08 3.34 14.30
C VAL A 166 -11.14 2.29 13.18
N LEU A 167 -10.09 2.16 12.36
CA LEU A 167 -10.06 1.15 11.30
C LEU A 167 -9.99 -0.29 11.84
N MET A 168 -9.34 -0.50 12.99
CA MET A 168 -9.32 -1.79 13.68
C MET A 168 -10.71 -2.16 14.23
N GLU A 169 -11.47 -1.19 14.76
CA GLU A 169 -12.87 -1.39 15.19
C GLU A 169 -13.78 -1.70 14.00
N ILE A 170 -13.66 -0.94 12.90
CA ILE A 170 -14.41 -1.24 11.67
C ILE A 170 -14.11 -2.67 11.20
N LYS A 171 -12.83 -3.08 11.19
CA LYS A 171 -12.44 -4.44 10.84
C LYS A 171 -13.05 -5.48 11.78
N HIS A 172 -13.12 -5.20 13.08
CA HIS A 172 -13.69 -6.08 14.08
C HIS A 172 -15.19 -6.35 13.84
N TYR A 173 -15.96 -5.31 13.51
CA TYR A 173 -17.41 -5.41 13.28
C TYR A 173 -17.79 -5.79 11.84
N LEU A 174 -16.85 -5.81 10.89
CA LEU A 174 -17.10 -6.23 9.52
C LEU A 174 -17.17 -7.76 9.40
N GLY A 175 -18.33 -8.28 8.97
CA GLY A 175 -18.53 -9.71 8.76
C GLY A 175 -17.74 -10.27 7.59
N ARG A 176 -17.53 -9.47 6.53
CA ARG A 176 -16.61 -9.81 5.42
C ARG A 176 -15.58 -8.70 5.25
N PHE A 177 -14.33 -9.01 5.55
CA PHE A 177 -13.24 -8.06 5.37
C PHE A 177 -12.68 -8.08 3.94
N SER A 178 -12.62 -6.90 3.32
CA SER A 178 -11.77 -6.62 2.17
C SER A 178 -11.30 -5.17 2.26
N LYS A 179 -10.21 -4.79 1.58
CA LYS A 179 -9.78 -3.38 1.53
C LYS A 179 -10.86 -2.47 0.96
N PHE A 180 -11.60 -2.98 -0.02
CA PHE A 180 -12.72 -2.28 -0.63
C PHE A 180 -13.84 -2.05 0.41
N ARG A 181 -14.25 -3.09 1.13
CA ARG A 181 -15.30 -2.95 2.15
C ARG A 181 -14.87 -2.09 3.33
N LEU A 182 -13.60 -2.14 3.73
CA LEU A 182 -13.05 -1.24 4.75
C LEU A 182 -13.17 0.24 4.31
N GLN A 183 -12.78 0.56 3.06
CA GLN A 183 -12.92 1.90 2.48
C GLN A 183 -14.38 2.37 2.48
N LYS A 184 -15.31 1.51 2.02
CA LYS A 184 -16.74 1.87 1.97
C LYS A 184 -17.37 1.99 3.33
N THR A 185 -16.97 1.16 4.29
CA THR A 185 -17.50 1.22 5.66
C THR A 185 -17.01 2.48 6.34
N ALA A 186 -15.73 2.84 6.21
CA ALA A 186 -15.20 4.11 6.70
C ALA A 186 -15.94 5.32 6.10
N TYR A 187 -16.32 5.27 4.82
CA TYR A 187 -17.17 6.29 4.20
C TYR A 187 -18.54 6.39 4.89
N PHE A 188 -19.19 5.25 5.16
CA PHE A 188 -20.45 5.26 5.90
C PHE A 188 -20.31 5.66 7.37
N VAL A 189 -19.13 5.49 7.99
CA VAL A 189 -18.85 6.05 9.33
C VAL A 189 -18.89 7.57 9.30
N ASP A 190 -18.21 8.20 8.34
CA ASP A 190 -18.25 9.66 8.15
C ASP A 190 -19.68 10.13 7.86
N LEU A 191 -20.37 9.44 6.95
CA LEU A 191 -21.75 9.76 6.56
C LEU A 191 -22.71 9.70 7.76
N PHE A 192 -22.65 8.64 8.56
CA PHE A 192 -23.57 8.43 9.68
C PHE A 192 -23.20 9.23 10.93
N SER A 193 -21.93 9.60 11.09
CA SER A 193 -21.49 10.50 12.16
C SER A 193 -21.66 11.97 11.83
N GLN A 194 -21.97 12.29 10.55
CA GLN A 194 -21.95 13.65 10.00
C GLN A 194 -20.62 14.37 10.23
N LYS A 195 -19.51 13.63 10.27
CA LYS A 195 -18.17 14.15 10.50
C LYS A 195 -17.27 13.74 9.35
N LYS A 196 -16.51 14.70 8.83
CA LYS A 196 -15.45 14.47 7.84
C LYS A 196 -14.18 14.00 8.57
N TYR A 197 -14.23 12.81 9.16
CA TYR A 197 -13.08 12.24 9.88
C TYR A 197 -12.01 11.74 8.90
N PHE A 198 -12.45 11.14 7.79
CA PHE A 198 -11.62 10.80 6.64
C PHE A 198 -11.83 11.82 5.51
N ASN A 199 -10.99 11.74 4.48
CA ASN A 199 -10.97 12.69 3.36
C ASN A 199 -11.36 11.98 2.05
N PHE A 200 -12.64 11.65 1.92
CA PHE A 200 -13.14 10.94 0.75
C PHE A 200 -13.22 11.85 -0.49
N VAL A 201 -12.73 11.33 -1.61
CA VAL A 201 -12.82 11.97 -2.93
C VAL A 201 -13.39 11.00 -3.98
N PRO A 202 -13.90 11.50 -5.12
CA PRO A 202 -14.28 10.63 -6.23
C PRO A 202 -13.09 9.80 -6.72
N HIS A 203 -13.27 8.50 -6.85
CA HIS A 203 -12.25 7.59 -7.38
C HIS A 203 -12.87 6.45 -8.19
N LYS A 204 -12.03 5.59 -8.77
CA LYS A 204 -12.43 4.53 -9.72
C LYS A 204 -13.68 3.74 -9.31
N TYR A 205 -13.78 3.36 -8.03
CA TYR A 205 -14.86 2.52 -7.51
C TYR A 205 -15.75 3.26 -6.51
N GLY A 206 -16.03 4.54 -6.74
CA GLY A 206 -16.81 5.39 -5.81
C GLY A 206 -15.91 6.16 -4.83
N PRO A 207 -16.43 6.64 -3.68
CA PRO A 207 -15.64 7.37 -2.69
C PRO A 207 -14.42 6.58 -2.20
N TYR A 208 -13.29 7.26 -2.06
CA TYR A 208 -12.03 6.67 -1.60
C TYR A 208 -11.19 7.68 -0.83
N ASP A 209 -10.53 7.22 0.24
CA ASP A 209 -9.48 7.97 0.92
C ASP A 209 -8.17 7.16 0.91
N HIS A 210 -7.11 7.74 0.34
CA HIS A 210 -5.79 7.10 0.26
C HIS A 210 -5.16 6.88 1.64
N SER A 211 -5.49 7.72 2.63
CA SER A 211 -4.97 7.64 3.99
C SER A 211 -5.29 6.30 4.64
N ILE A 212 -6.47 5.73 4.37
CA ILE A 212 -6.93 4.44 4.90
C ILE A 212 -6.00 3.30 4.44
N ASP A 213 -5.52 3.31 3.19
CA ASP A 213 -4.58 2.30 2.70
C ASP A 213 -3.21 2.41 3.37
N ILE A 214 -2.76 3.63 3.64
CA ILE A 214 -1.50 3.90 4.36
C ILE A 214 -1.61 3.39 5.79
N VAL A 215 -2.68 3.77 6.52
CA VAL A 215 -2.90 3.34 7.90
C VAL A 215 -3.08 1.82 7.97
N SER A 216 -3.85 1.21 7.06
CA SER A 216 -4.02 -0.25 6.97
C SER A 216 -2.70 -0.99 6.71
N LYS A 217 -1.78 -0.38 5.95
CA LYS A 217 -0.42 -0.92 5.78
C LYS A 217 0.36 -0.85 7.09
N ARG A 218 0.35 0.29 7.79
CA ARG A 218 1.04 0.45 9.08
C ARG A 218 0.47 -0.44 10.18
N ILE A 219 -0.84 -0.70 10.20
CA ILE A 219 -1.46 -1.67 11.10
C ILE A 219 -0.84 -3.06 10.90
N ARG A 220 -0.67 -3.51 9.65
CA ARG A 220 -0.03 -4.80 9.36
C ARG A 220 1.43 -4.83 9.79
N GLU A 221 2.18 -3.76 9.54
CA GLU A 221 3.56 -3.61 10.04
C GLU A 221 3.61 -3.69 11.57
N PHE A 222 2.65 -3.06 12.26
CA PHE A 222 2.59 -3.05 13.71
C PHE A 222 2.29 -4.45 14.27
N GLN A 223 1.37 -5.19 13.63
CA GLN A 223 1.11 -6.59 13.96
C GLN A 223 2.35 -7.47 13.80
N GLN A 224 3.13 -7.26 12.74
CA GLN A 224 4.38 -7.97 12.50
C GLN A 224 5.44 -7.62 13.55
N TYR A 225 5.61 -6.33 13.87
CA TYR A 225 6.56 -5.85 14.87
C TYR A 225 6.30 -6.44 16.26
N HIS A 226 5.03 -6.46 16.69
CA HIS A 226 4.62 -7.01 18.00
C HIS A 226 4.34 -8.51 17.98
N ASN A 227 4.51 -9.17 16.83
CA ASN A 227 4.24 -10.60 16.64
C ASN A 227 2.83 -11.02 17.14
N THR A 228 1.82 -10.19 16.87
CA THR A 228 0.43 -10.43 17.29
C THR A 228 -0.26 -11.42 16.37
N LYS A 229 -1.12 -12.29 16.92
CA LYS A 229 -1.87 -13.30 16.17
C LYS A 229 -3.13 -12.75 15.52
N SER A 230 -3.68 -11.66 16.04
CA SER A 230 -4.93 -11.05 15.55
C SER A 230 -4.84 -9.52 15.49
N THR A 231 -5.84 -8.89 14.87
CA THR A 231 -5.93 -7.43 14.88
C THR A 231 -6.39 -6.92 16.25
N GLU A 232 -7.18 -7.70 16.97
CA GLU A 232 -7.67 -7.43 18.32
C GLU A 232 -6.52 -7.35 19.33
N GLU A 233 -5.56 -8.28 19.27
CA GLU A 233 -4.35 -8.24 20.09
C GLU A 233 -3.54 -6.97 19.81
N ALA A 234 -3.30 -6.65 18.53
CA ALA A 234 -2.60 -5.42 18.15
C ALA A 234 -3.36 -4.15 18.55
N LYS A 235 -4.69 -4.17 18.50
CA LYS A 235 -5.55 -3.07 18.95
C LYS A 235 -5.36 -2.81 20.44
N ALA A 236 -5.35 -3.85 21.27
CA ALA A 236 -5.14 -3.73 22.72
C ALA A 236 -3.76 -3.14 23.05
N ILE A 237 -2.70 -3.61 22.37
CA ILE A 237 -1.35 -3.05 22.53
C ILE A 237 -1.32 -1.58 22.12
N LEU A 238 -1.89 -1.25 20.95
CA LEU A 238 -1.91 0.11 20.44
C LEU A 238 -2.70 1.04 21.37
N TYR A 239 -3.90 0.64 21.80
CA TYR A 239 -4.76 1.42 22.70
C TYR A 239 -4.00 1.79 23.97
N ASN A 240 -3.41 0.80 24.66
CA ASN A 240 -2.64 1.05 25.89
C ASN A 240 -1.45 2.01 25.68
N LYS A 241 -0.89 2.07 24.47
CA LYS A 241 0.24 2.96 24.15
C LYS A 241 -0.17 4.39 23.84
N ILE A 242 -1.33 4.60 23.23
CA ILE A 242 -1.77 5.92 22.76
C ILE A 242 -2.96 6.49 23.54
N VAL A 243 -3.44 5.77 24.55
CA VAL A 243 -4.57 6.16 25.39
C VAL A 243 -4.39 7.57 25.93
N SER A 244 -5.43 8.37 25.74
CA SER A 244 -5.55 9.75 26.20
C SER A 244 -7.02 10.16 26.10
N ASP A 245 -7.42 11.24 26.78
CA ASP A 245 -8.81 11.73 26.72
C ASP A 245 -9.25 12.01 25.27
N SER A 246 -8.37 12.59 24.45
CA SER A 246 -8.65 12.84 23.03
C SER A 246 -8.90 11.56 22.23
N VAL A 247 -8.12 10.50 22.49
CA VAL A 247 -8.29 9.20 21.83
C VAL A 247 -9.59 8.53 22.27
N ASN A 248 -9.87 8.53 23.58
CA ASN A 248 -11.09 7.93 24.13
C ASN A 248 -12.32 8.65 23.59
N ASN A 249 -12.36 9.98 23.65
CA ASN A 249 -13.46 10.79 23.12
C ASN A 249 -13.69 10.51 21.63
N THR A 250 -12.62 10.38 20.83
CA THR A 250 -12.74 10.07 19.40
C THR A 250 -13.39 8.71 19.16
N ILE A 251 -12.96 7.68 19.90
CA ILE A 251 -13.49 6.32 19.74
C ILE A 251 -14.93 6.24 20.22
N GLU A 252 -15.23 6.79 21.41
CA GLU A 252 -16.56 6.81 21.99
C GLU A 252 -17.56 7.55 21.09
N GLU A 253 -17.15 8.69 20.54
CA GLU A 253 -17.99 9.49 19.64
C GLU A 253 -18.28 8.77 18.31
N LEU A 254 -17.30 8.09 17.73
CA LEU A 254 -17.46 7.40 16.45
C LEU A 254 -18.08 6.00 16.59
N MET A 255 -18.02 5.37 17.77
CA MET A 255 -18.45 3.97 17.97
C MET A 255 -19.88 3.68 17.49
N PRO A 256 -20.91 4.51 17.80
CA PRO A 256 -22.26 4.27 17.30
C PRO A 256 -22.33 4.27 15.76
N SER A 257 -21.57 5.16 15.11
CA SER A 257 -21.50 5.25 13.65
C SER A 257 -20.68 4.12 13.04
N ILE A 258 -19.62 3.65 13.71
CA ILE A 258 -18.88 2.44 13.33
C ILE A 258 -19.80 1.23 13.31
N GLN A 259 -20.56 1.02 14.39
CA GLN A 259 -21.49 -0.11 14.49
C GLN A 259 -22.59 0.00 13.43
N LYS A 260 -23.21 1.17 13.27
CA LYS A 260 -24.25 1.42 12.25
C LYS A 260 -23.72 1.19 10.83
N ALA A 261 -22.53 1.70 10.51
CA ALA A 261 -21.88 1.51 9.22
C ALA A 261 -21.56 0.04 8.94
N CYS A 262 -21.02 -0.68 9.92
CA CYS A 262 -20.74 -2.11 9.79
C CYS A 262 -22.01 -2.94 9.60
N ILE A 263 -23.09 -2.66 10.35
CA ILE A 263 -24.39 -3.33 10.17
C ILE A 263 -24.93 -3.08 8.76
N PHE A 264 -24.93 -1.82 8.31
CA PHE A 264 -25.35 -1.44 6.97
C PHE A 264 -24.53 -2.18 5.90
N VAL A 265 -23.20 -2.11 5.97
CA VAL A 265 -22.33 -2.78 5.00
C VAL A 265 -22.50 -4.28 5.06
N ASN A 266 -22.58 -4.91 6.23
CA ASN A 266 -22.75 -6.36 6.35
C ASN A 266 -24.06 -6.86 5.74
N SER A 267 -25.10 -6.04 5.67
CA SER A 267 -26.37 -6.38 5.00
C SER A 267 -26.28 -6.39 3.46
N ILE A 268 -25.18 -5.90 2.88
CA ILE A 268 -24.97 -5.78 1.43
C ILE A 268 -24.15 -6.96 0.93
N ASN A 269 -24.76 -7.78 0.05
CA ASN A 269 -24.20 -9.08 -0.34
C ASN A 269 -22.97 -8.96 -1.26
N SER A 270 -23.02 -8.05 -2.24
CA SER A 270 -21.99 -7.93 -3.27
C SER A 270 -21.19 -6.63 -3.16
N ASP A 271 -19.92 -6.67 -3.56
CA ASP A 271 -19.10 -5.45 -3.62
C ASP A 271 -19.54 -4.52 -4.77
N HIS A 272 -20.19 -5.07 -5.81
CA HIS A 272 -20.81 -4.30 -6.89
C HIS A 272 -21.99 -3.45 -6.38
N GLU A 273 -22.88 -4.05 -5.60
CA GLU A 273 -23.97 -3.31 -4.96
C GLU A 273 -23.44 -2.25 -3.99
N LEU A 274 -22.45 -2.60 -3.16
CA LEU A 274 -21.84 -1.65 -2.22
C LEU A 274 -21.18 -0.47 -2.94
N GLU A 275 -20.54 -0.71 -4.10
CA GLU A 275 -20.04 0.35 -4.97
C GLU A 275 -21.18 1.27 -5.44
N CYS A 276 -22.31 0.72 -5.87
CA CYS A 276 -23.48 1.49 -6.29
C CYS A 276 -23.98 2.39 -5.16
N LEU A 277 -24.30 1.81 -4.01
CA LEU A 277 -24.89 2.53 -2.88
C LEU A 277 -23.97 3.63 -2.36
N SER A 278 -22.68 3.34 -2.19
CA SER A 278 -21.71 4.36 -1.75
C SER A 278 -21.51 5.49 -2.76
N THR A 279 -21.64 5.22 -4.06
CA THR A 279 -21.53 6.26 -5.09
C THR A 279 -22.77 7.15 -5.08
N ILE A 280 -23.98 6.59 -4.94
CA ILE A 280 -25.23 7.36 -4.83
C ILE A 280 -25.18 8.30 -3.62
N CYS A 281 -24.83 7.77 -2.43
CA CYS A 281 -24.71 8.59 -1.22
C CYS A 281 -23.70 9.72 -1.40
N PHE A 282 -22.57 9.45 -2.04
CA PHE A 282 -21.54 10.46 -2.27
C PHE A 282 -22.02 11.59 -3.18
N LEU A 283 -22.79 11.28 -4.22
CA LEU A 283 -23.38 12.30 -5.11
C LEU A 283 -24.33 13.21 -4.32
N ILE A 284 -25.26 12.63 -3.56
CA ILE A 284 -26.23 13.38 -2.75
C ILE A 284 -25.52 14.23 -1.68
N GLU A 285 -24.48 13.68 -1.04
CA GLU A 285 -23.67 14.41 -0.05
C GLU A 285 -23.02 15.68 -0.62
N HIS A 286 -22.54 15.63 -1.87
CA HIS A 286 -21.75 16.70 -2.48
C HIS A 286 -22.59 17.69 -3.30
N LEU A 287 -23.69 17.24 -3.88
CA LEU A 287 -24.53 18.04 -4.77
C LEU A 287 -25.85 18.47 -4.11
N GLY A 288 -26.20 17.88 -2.96
CA GLY A 288 -27.41 18.21 -2.20
C GLY A 288 -28.62 17.39 -2.63
N ASP A 289 -29.81 17.99 -2.47
CA ASP A 289 -31.08 17.40 -2.86
C ASP A 289 -31.11 17.13 -4.38
N MET A 290 -31.37 15.89 -4.80
CA MET A 290 -31.32 15.48 -6.21
C MET A 290 -32.48 14.55 -6.60
N THR A 291 -32.98 14.66 -7.82
CA THR A 291 -33.97 13.69 -8.37
C THR A 291 -33.31 12.33 -8.67
N SER A 292 -34.12 11.30 -8.93
CA SER A 292 -33.63 10.01 -9.43
C SER A 292 -32.84 10.17 -10.73
N GLU A 293 -33.31 11.02 -11.63
CA GLU A 293 -32.73 11.32 -12.93
C GLU A 293 -31.36 12.00 -12.76
N ASP A 294 -31.25 12.98 -11.85
CA ASP A 294 -29.99 13.65 -11.55
C ASP A 294 -28.95 12.67 -10.97
N ILE A 295 -29.39 11.78 -10.07
CA ILE A 295 -28.52 10.75 -9.48
C ILE A 295 -28.02 9.80 -10.57
N ILE A 296 -28.89 9.33 -11.46
CA ILE A 296 -28.51 8.46 -12.58
C ILE A 296 -27.51 9.18 -13.47
N HIS A 297 -27.78 10.42 -13.85
CA HIS A 297 -26.91 11.22 -14.69
C HIS A 297 -25.51 11.38 -14.05
N GLY A 298 -25.44 11.87 -12.81
CA GLY A 298 -24.18 12.04 -12.09
C GLY A 298 -23.42 10.72 -11.88
N PHE A 299 -24.13 9.61 -11.68
CA PHE A 299 -23.53 8.29 -11.56
C PHE A 299 -22.89 7.83 -12.87
N LYS A 300 -23.56 8.07 -14.01
CA LYS A 300 -23.06 7.74 -15.34
C LYS A 300 -21.88 8.63 -15.74
N GLU A 301 -21.91 9.91 -15.37
CA GLU A 301 -20.80 10.84 -15.61
C GLU A 301 -19.56 10.57 -14.75
N TRP A 302 -19.70 9.80 -13.67
CA TRP A 302 -18.58 9.44 -12.79
C TRP A 302 -17.36 8.88 -13.56
N SER A 303 -17.59 8.03 -14.57
CA SER A 303 -16.57 7.59 -15.54
C SER A 303 -17.19 6.73 -16.65
N ALA A 304 -16.55 6.71 -17.82
CA ALA A 304 -16.94 5.82 -18.93
C ALA A 304 -16.95 4.33 -18.56
N GLU A 305 -16.02 3.87 -17.71
CA GLU A 305 -15.99 2.48 -17.24
C GLU A 305 -17.17 2.18 -16.30
N LYS A 306 -17.46 3.07 -15.35
CA LYS A 306 -18.58 2.90 -14.40
C LYS A 306 -19.94 2.95 -15.13
N SER A 307 -20.11 3.86 -16.07
CA SER A 307 -21.31 3.96 -16.90
C SER A 307 -21.68 2.66 -17.61
N LYS A 308 -20.67 1.88 -18.04
CA LYS A 308 -20.85 0.58 -18.71
C LYS A 308 -21.15 -0.56 -17.73
N ARG A 309 -20.67 -0.46 -16.49
CA ARG A 309 -20.79 -1.53 -15.48
C ARG A 309 -22.12 -1.54 -14.74
N PHE A 310 -22.78 -0.39 -14.62
CA PHE A 310 -24.04 -0.25 -13.90
C PHE A 310 -25.16 0.17 -14.85
N THR A 311 -26.27 -0.55 -14.84
CA THR A 311 -27.50 -0.20 -15.54
C THR A 311 -28.29 0.87 -14.78
N GLU A 312 -29.22 1.56 -15.44
CA GLU A 312 -30.08 2.54 -14.76
C GLU A 312 -31.02 1.87 -13.75
N ASP A 313 -31.52 0.68 -14.06
CA ASP A 313 -32.35 -0.14 -13.15
C ASP A 313 -31.59 -0.51 -11.85
N GLU A 314 -30.31 -0.87 -11.95
CA GLU A 314 -29.48 -1.11 -10.75
C GLU A 314 -29.32 0.14 -9.89
N ILE A 315 -29.16 1.31 -10.52
CA ILE A 315 -29.03 2.60 -9.81
C ILE A 315 -30.35 2.94 -9.11
N LEU A 316 -31.48 2.82 -9.80
CA LEU A 316 -32.82 3.05 -9.24
C LEU A 316 -33.12 2.12 -8.07
N LYS A 317 -32.83 0.83 -8.19
CA LYS A 317 -32.91 -0.14 -7.08
C LYS A 317 -32.00 0.24 -5.92
N GLY A 318 -30.83 0.80 -6.21
CA GLY A 318 -29.92 1.34 -5.21
C GLY A 318 -30.52 2.52 -4.44
N ILE A 319 -31.15 3.47 -5.13
CA ILE A 319 -31.86 4.61 -4.52
C ILE A 319 -33.01 4.10 -3.63
N GLU A 320 -33.85 3.20 -4.14
CA GLU A 320 -34.96 2.61 -3.39
C GLU A 320 -34.45 1.90 -2.12
N LYS A 321 -33.39 1.10 -2.24
CA LYS A 321 -32.81 0.41 -1.09
C LYS A 321 -32.27 1.38 -0.04
N LEU A 322 -31.55 2.43 -0.44
CA LEU A 322 -31.08 3.46 0.49
C LEU A 322 -32.23 4.17 1.20
N TYR A 323 -33.34 4.40 0.49
CA TYR A 323 -34.54 5.00 1.05
C TYR A 323 -35.21 4.07 2.08
N VAL A 324 -35.42 2.80 1.73
CA VAL A 324 -36.01 1.79 2.63
C VAL A 324 -35.14 1.57 3.88
N MET A 325 -33.81 1.62 3.72
CA MET A 325 -32.87 1.49 4.83
C MET A 325 -32.70 2.77 5.66
N GLY A 326 -33.40 3.86 5.31
CA GLY A 326 -33.34 5.13 6.05
C GLY A 326 -31.99 5.83 5.97
N VAL A 327 -31.21 5.59 4.90
CA VAL A 327 -29.96 6.33 4.64
C VAL A 327 -30.25 7.63 3.89
N ILE A 328 -31.24 7.60 3.00
CA ILE A 328 -31.77 8.78 2.31
C ILE A 328 -33.26 8.91 2.61
N LYS A 329 -33.79 10.13 2.50
CA LYS A 329 -35.22 10.44 2.62
C LYS A 329 -35.67 11.25 1.40
N LYS A 330 -36.98 11.26 1.15
CA LYS A 330 -37.57 12.11 0.12
C LYS A 330 -37.63 13.56 0.60
N SER A 331 -37.27 14.48 -0.28
CA SER A 331 -37.43 15.92 -0.11
C SER A 331 -38.40 16.47 -1.17
N LEU A 332 -38.63 17.79 -1.18
CA LEU A 332 -39.46 18.44 -2.19
C LEU A 332 -38.87 18.35 -3.61
N ILE A 333 -37.55 18.17 -3.71
CA ILE A 333 -36.78 18.23 -4.96
C ILE A 333 -36.31 16.82 -5.37
N GLY A 334 -36.38 15.83 -4.47
CA GLY A 334 -36.02 14.44 -4.78
C GLY A 334 -35.59 13.68 -3.54
N TYR A 335 -34.30 13.39 -3.42
CA TYR A 335 -33.70 12.65 -2.31
C TYR A 335 -32.58 13.44 -1.63
N ASN A 336 -32.49 13.32 -0.31
CA ASN A 336 -31.34 13.81 0.46
C ASN A 336 -30.95 12.85 1.59
N LEU A 337 -29.76 13.06 2.17
CA LEU A 337 -29.27 12.24 3.27
C LEU A 337 -30.13 12.43 4.51
N VAL A 338 -30.34 11.35 5.26
CA VAL A 338 -30.91 11.44 6.60
C VAL A 338 -29.85 12.02 7.53
N ALA A 339 -30.14 13.19 8.11
CA ALA A 339 -29.37 13.75 9.22
C ALA A 339 -29.55 12.84 10.45
#